data_AF-A0AAE0M0F8-F1
#
_entry.id   AF-A0AAE0M0F8-F1
#
_cell.length_a   1.000
_cell.length_b   1.000
_cell.length_c   1.000
_cell.angle_alpha   90.00
_cell.angle_beta   90.00
_cell.angle_gamma   90.00
#
_symmetry.space_group_name_H-M   'P 1'
#
loop_
_entity.id
_entity.type
_entity.pdbx_description
1 polymer ?
#
loop_
_entity_poly.entity_id
_entity_poly.type
_entity_poly.pdbx_seq_one_letter_code
_entity_poly.pdbx_strand_id
1 'polypeptide(L)'
;MDPGSPEDDPQIGPDPWTLSRNQWLDVFAQGPHTSFKIIEVLLGELNLTYGDLLANPACLQPFSDNWRDWVTNVFDDPWIRTWDYDTGRCTSFAIKVAYGLESHPDYRGVFDFKYYNLGRHRVARCDRTTVVIDSESKYGPRLLPENAEWTDTPGEHRGWWRYHNGVSIFEERRSGGPRGTGTLRHILPITREEALGICLKEITDMAVLVCLFRSIRPLEQGSQPWVAQYHGVVRWRISERRIELTPDLDRRDSFYCITFGRPGGSRETNRQCINNFVAFIRDCGIEQQWRADGINQFNQELWKAAIQVWGGFPVWSERLT
;
A
#
# COMPACT_ATOMS: atom_id res chain seq x y z
N MET A 1 62.41 -2.91 1.86
CA MET A 1 61.11 -3.25 2.46
C MET A 1 60.27 -2.00 2.33
N ASP A 2 59.40 -2.00 1.32
CA ASP A 2 58.48 -0.90 1.06
C ASP A 2 57.30 -1.02 2.06
N PRO A 3 56.97 0.01 2.84
CA PRO A 3 55.80 -0.03 3.71
C PRO A 3 54.55 0.07 2.82
N GLY A 4 53.66 -0.89 3.00
CA GLY A 4 52.46 -1.08 2.19
C GLY A 4 51.66 0.21 1.98
N SER A 5 51.28 0.41 0.72
CA SER A 5 50.22 1.31 0.30
C SER A 5 48.99 1.14 1.21
N PRO A 6 48.36 2.23 1.67
CA PRO A 6 47.09 2.13 2.36
C PRO A 6 46.11 1.50 1.38
N GLU A 7 45.63 0.30 1.72
CA GLU A 7 44.47 -0.28 1.05
C GLU A 7 43.35 0.76 1.09
N ASP A 8 42.80 1.05 -0.08
CA ASP A 8 41.65 1.91 -0.26
C ASP A 8 40.54 1.43 0.68
N ASP A 9 40.40 2.10 1.81
CA ASP A 9 39.22 2.00 2.66
C ASP A 9 38.05 2.35 1.74
N PRO A 10 37.15 1.40 1.42
CA PRO A 10 36.10 1.66 0.44
C PRO A 10 35.35 2.88 0.94
N GLN A 11 35.38 3.97 0.15
CA GLN A 11 34.63 5.18 0.43
C GLN A 11 33.21 4.74 0.76
N ILE A 12 32.88 4.71 2.05
CA ILE A 12 31.55 4.40 2.51
C ILE A 12 30.70 5.48 1.85
N GLY A 13 29.78 5.04 0.98
CA GLY A 13 28.79 5.94 0.38
C GLY A 13 28.06 6.74 1.47
N PRO A 14 27.16 7.65 1.11
CA PRO A 14 26.40 8.40 2.10
C PRO A 14 25.84 7.49 3.22
N ASP A 15 25.62 8.02 4.42
CA ASP A 15 25.01 7.26 5.52
C ASP A 15 23.81 6.39 5.05
N PRO A 16 23.82 5.04 5.23
CA PRO A 16 22.75 4.15 4.75
C PRO A 16 21.36 4.53 5.26
N TRP A 17 21.30 5.19 6.42
CA TRP A 17 20.06 5.73 6.96
C TRP A 17 19.55 6.91 6.11
N THR A 18 20.42 7.83 5.72
CA THR A 18 20.09 8.96 4.85
C THR A 18 19.55 8.48 3.49
N LEU A 19 20.22 7.50 2.86
CA LEU A 19 19.73 6.91 1.61
C LEU A 19 18.36 6.24 1.81
N SER A 20 18.21 5.44 2.88
CA SER A 20 16.93 4.79 3.21
C SER A 20 15.79 5.79 3.36
N ARG A 21 16.05 6.91 4.03
CA ARG A 21 15.10 7.99 4.21
C ARG A 21 14.70 8.61 2.87
N ASN A 22 15.66 8.94 2.02
CA ASN A 22 15.38 9.54 0.72
C ASN A 22 14.56 8.59 -0.16
N GLN A 23 14.99 7.33 -0.29
CA GLN A 23 14.27 6.33 -1.08
C GLN A 23 12.83 6.14 -0.61
N TRP A 24 12.60 6.10 0.72
CA TRP A 24 11.26 6.01 1.28
C TRP A 24 10.41 7.24 0.93
N LEU A 25 10.96 8.45 1.07
CA LEU A 25 10.25 9.70 0.79
C LEU A 25 9.88 9.78 -0.70
N ASP A 26 10.83 9.45 -1.58
CA ASP A 26 10.62 9.48 -3.03
C ASP A 26 9.49 8.52 -3.43
N VAL A 27 9.55 7.27 -2.99
CA VAL A 27 8.51 6.27 -3.30
C VAL A 27 7.16 6.64 -2.66
N PHE A 28 7.14 7.25 -1.48
CA PHE A 28 5.89 7.61 -0.81
C PHE A 28 5.15 8.76 -1.52
N ALA A 29 5.90 9.70 -2.11
CA ALA A 29 5.35 10.84 -2.82
C ALA A 29 4.89 10.52 -4.26
N GLN A 30 5.49 9.52 -4.91
CA GLN A 30 5.23 9.17 -6.31
C GLN A 30 3.75 8.98 -6.64
N GLY A 31 3.05 8.15 -5.84
CA GLY A 31 1.69 7.75 -6.13
C GLY A 31 0.84 7.42 -4.89
N PRO A 32 -0.48 7.29 -5.12
CA PRO A 32 -1.42 6.95 -4.07
C PRO A 32 -1.23 5.51 -3.60
N HIS A 33 -1.68 5.23 -2.38
CA HIS A 33 -1.81 3.86 -1.90
C HIS A 33 -3.09 3.23 -2.47
N THR A 34 -2.95 2.28 -3.40
CA THR A 34 -4.08 1.75 -4.18
C THR A 34 -3.94 0.30 -4.58
N SER A 35 -5.08 -0.39 -4.74
CA SER A 35 -5.15 -1.76 -5.27
C SER A 35 -5.45 -1.84 -6.77
N PHE A 36 -5.63 -0.71 -7.46
CA PHE A 36 -6.16 -0.72 -8.84
C PHE A 36 -5.23 -1.41 -9.84
N LYS A 37 -3.93 -1.09 -9.85
CA LYS A 37 -2.97 -1.75 -10.75
C LYS A 37 -2.81 -3.24 -10.48
N ILE A 38 -2.89 -3.62 -9.21
CA ILE A 38 -2.92 -5.02 -8.81
C ILE A 38 -4.12 -5.74 -9.44
N ILE A 39 -5.32 -5.14 -9.36
CA ILE A 39 -6.52 -5.71 -9.97
C ILE A 39 -6.40 -5.76 -11.49
N GLU A 40 -5.86 -4.73 -12.13
CA GLU A 40 -5.66 -4.72 -13.58
C GLU A 40 -4.76 -5.88 -14.04
N VAL A 41 -3.65 -6.12 -13.33
CA VAL A 41 -2.77 -7.27 -13.59
C VAL A 41 -3.50 -8.60 -13.39
N LEU A 42 -4.21 -8.76 -12.26
CA LEU A 42 -4.94 -10.00 -11.96
C LEU A 42 -6.04 -10.29 -12.99
N LEU A 43 -6.76 -9.26 -13.45
CA LEU A 43 -7.76 -9.41 -14.51
C LEU A 43 -7.11 -9.82 -15.84
N GLY A 44 -5.97 -9.23 -16.19
CA GLY A 44 -5.21 -9.62 -17.38
C GLY A 44 -4.79 -11.09 -17.36
N GLU A 45 -4.20 -11.54 -16.24
CA GLU A 45 -3.73 -12.91 -16.05
C GLU A 45 -4.85 -13.95 -16.07
N LEU A 46 -6.03 -13.59 -15.57
CA LEU A 46 -7.22 -14.44 -15.59
C LEU A 46 -8.06 -14.27 -16.86
N ASN A 47 -7.64 -13.42 -17.80
CA ASN A 47 -8.39 -13.05 -19.00
C ASN A 47 -9.84 -12.61 -18.69
N LEU A 48 -9.98 -11.75 -17.69
CA LEU A 48 -11.23 -11.21 -17.19
C LEU A 48 -11.34 -9.71 -17.51
N THR A 49 -12.57 -9.23 -17.56
CA THR A 49 -12.88 -7.81 -17.72
C THR A 49 -13.28 -7.16 -16.39
N TYR A 50 -13.32 -5.81 -16.36
CA TYR A 50 -13.95 -5.09 -15.26
C TYR A 50 -15.42 -5.48 -15.07
N GLY A 51 -16.12 -5.83 -16.14
CA GLY A 51 -17.50 -6.28 -16.08
C GLY A 51 -17.63 -7.59 -15.30
N ASP A 52 -16.73 -8.55 -15.54
CA ASP A 52 -16.71 -9.83 -14.84
C ASP A 52 -16.48 -9.64 -13.34
N LEU A 53 -15.51 -8.79 -12.98
CA LEU A 53 -15.24 -8.43 -11.58
C LEU A 53 -16.46 -7.83 -10.87
N LEU A 54 -17.16 -6.91 -11.54
CA LEU A 54 -18.32 -6.23 -10.98
C LEU A 54 -19.55 -7.14 -10.88
N ALA A 55 -19.68 -8.11 -11.79
CA ALA A 55 -20.76 -9.09 -11.80
C ALA A 55 -20.55 -10.15 -10.72
N ASN A 56 -19.31 -10.61 -10.55
CA ASN A 56 -18.94 -11.64 -9.59
C ASN A 56 -17.51 -11.44 -9.07
N PRO A 57 -17.30 -10.78 -7.92
CA PRO A 57 -15.97 -10.59 -7.34
C PRO A 57 -15.19 -11.89 -7.07
N ALA A 58 -15.90 -13.02 -6.90
CA ALA A 58 -15.29 -14.32 -6.70
C ALA A 58 -14.61 -14.87 -7.98
N CYS A 59 -14.73 -14.19 -9.12
CA CYS A 59 -14.00 -14.55 -10.36
C CYS A 59 -12.48 -14.55 -10.17
N LEU A 60 -11.95 -13.86 -9.15
CA LEU A 60 -10.52 -13.82 -8.82
C LEU A 60 -10.07 -14.99 -7.92
N GLN A 61 -10.98 -15.82 -7.41
CA GLN A 61 -10.64 -16.93 -6.51
C GLN A 61 -9.64 -17.96 -7.08
N PRO A 62 -9.63 -18.29 -8.40
CA PRO A 62 -8.61 -19.19 -8.95
C PRO A 62 -7.17 -18.76 -8.66
N PHE A 63 -6.91 -17.43 -8.62
CA PHE A 63 -5.62 -16.90 -8.18
C PHE A 63 -5.43 -17.09 -6.67
N SER A 64 -6.42 -16.71 -5.85
CA SER A 64 -6.34 -16.79 -4.37
C SER A 64 -5.98 -18.20 -3.89
N ASP A 65 -6.58 -19.22 -4.51
CA ASP A 65 -6.40 -20.63 -4.15
C ASP A 65 -4.99 -21.15 -4.46
N ASN A 66 -4.34 -20.61 -5.49
CA ASN A 66 -3.10 -21.17 -6.04
C ASN A 66 -1.98 -20.14 -6.22
N TRP A 67 -2.03 -18.98 -5.56
CA TRP A 67 -1.15 -17.83 -5.86
C TRP A 67 0.36 -18.17 -5.90
N ARG A 68 0.81 -19.21 -5.18
CA ARG A 68 2.21 -19.67 -5.20
C ARG A 68 2.66 -20.19 -6.56
N ASP A 69 1.73 -20.77 -7.32
CA ASP A 69 2.01 -21.27 -8.68
C ASP A 69 2.10 -20.12 -9.69
N TRP A 70 1.50 -18.98 -9.36
CA TRP A 70 1.48 -17.77 -10.19
C TRP A 70 2.69 -16.88 -9.90
N VAL A 71 2.94 -16.58 -8.62
CA VAL A 71 3.97 -15.63 -8.17
C VAL A 71 5.25 -16.38 -7.82
N THR A 72 5.97 -16.83 -8.84
CA THR A 72 7.24 -17.56 -8.70
C THR A 72 8.45 -16.62 -8.60
N ASN A 73 8.37 -15.44 -9.22
CA ASN A 73 9.40 -14.40 -9.18
C ASN A 73 8.74 -13.03 -9.33
N VAL A 74 8.95 -12.13 -8.37
CA VAL A 74 8.34 -10.80 -8.39
C VAL A 74 8.92 -9.87 -9.44
N PHE A 75 10.09 -10.18 -10.01
CA PHE A 75 10.77 -9.37 -11.03
C PHE A 75 10.33 -9.69 -12.46
N ASP A 76 9.63 -10.81 -12.65
CA ASP A 76 9.15 -11.22 -13.97
C ASP A 76 7.79 -10.57 -14.27
N ASP A 77 7.49 -10.46 -15.57
CA ASP A 77 6.14 -10.09 -16.00
C ASP A 77 5.15 -11.21 -15.63
N PRO A 78 3.92 -10.86 -15.18
CA PRO A 78 3.39 -9.51 -15.04
C PRO A 78 3.67 -8.88 -13.65
N TRP A 79 4.27 -9.62 -12.73
CA TRP A 79 4.30 -9.29 -11.29
C TRP A 79 5.10 -8.05 -10.97
N ILE A 80 6.14 -7.74 -11.75
CA ILE A 80 6.89 -6.49 -11.61
C ILE A 80 5.98 -5.25 -11.66
N ARG A 81 4.91 -5.30 -12.45
CA ARG A 81 3.92 -4.22 -12.61
C ARG A 81 3.02 -4.01 -11.39
N THR A 82 3.06 -4.92 -10.41
CA THR A 82 2.28 -4.80 -9.18
C THR A 82 3.02 -4.07 -8.06
N TRP A 83 4.32 -3.79 -8.24
CA TRP A 83 5.12 -3.09 -7.24
C TRP A 83 6.09 -2.04 -7.80
N ASP A 84 6.55 -2.13 -9.05
CA ASP A 84 7.51 -1.19 -9.62
C ASP A 84 6.88 0.09 -10.22
N TYR A 85 5.56 0.19 -10.18
CA TYR A 85 4.81 1.39 -10.55
C TYR A 85 4.78 2.45 -9.45
N ASP A 86 4.37 3.67 -9.79
CA ASP A 86 4.27 4.79 -8.83
C ASP A 86 3.17 4.54 -7.78
N THR A 87 2.18 3.73 -8.16
CA THR A 87 1.04 3.30 -7.37
C THR A 87 1.23 1.90 -6.77
N GLY A 88 0.57 1.62 -5.64
CA GLY A 88 0.56 0.27 -5.07
C GLY A 88 0.07 0.20 -3.64
N ARG A 89 0.11 -0.98 -3.05
CA ARG A 89 -0.25 -1.21 -1.64
C ARG A 89 0.98 -1.15 -0.73
N CYS A 90 0.79 -1.43 0.56
CA CYS A 90 1.86 -1.43 1.55
C CYS A 90 3.00 -2.39 1.19
N THR A 91 2.67 -3.56 0.68
CA THR A 91 3.66 -4.55 0.23
C THR A 91 4.40 -4.10 -1.01
N SER A 92 3.68 -3.58 -2.02
CA SER A 92 4.27 -2.98 -3.22
C SER A 92 5.30 -1.90 -2.84
N PHE A 93 4.91 -1.01 -1.94
CA PHE A 93 5.76 0.05 -1.40
C PHE A 93 7.03 -0.52 -0.73
N ALA A 94 6.88 -1.50 0.17
CA ALA A 94 8.01 -2.08 0.88
C ALA A 94 9.01 -2.75 -0.08
N ILE A 95 8.50 -3.48 -1.09
CA ILE A 95 9.32 -4.12 -2.12
C ILE A 95 10.05 -3.06 -2.95
N LYS A 96 9.36 -2.02 -3.44
CA LYS A 96 9.97 -0.97 -4.27
C LYS A 96 11.08 -0.21 -3.54
N VAL A 97 10.86 0.14 -2.27
CA VAL A 97 11.89 0.81 -1.46
C VAL A 97 13.06 -0.13 -1.19
N ALA A 98 12.81 -1.36 -0.75
CA ALA A 98 13.88 -2.33 -0.47
C ALA A 98 14.72 -2.63 -1.72
N TYR A 99 14.06 -2.86 -2.86
CA TYR A 99 14.74 -3.11 -4.13
C TYR A 99 15.59 -1.91 -4.57
N GLY A 100 15.09 -0.68 -4.45
CA GLY A 100 15.87 0.52 -4.77
C GLY A 100 17.12 0.66 -3.91
N LEU A 101 17.07 0.25 -2.63
CA LEU A 101 18.22 0.24 -1.74
C LEU A 101 19.21 -0.90 -2.05
N GLU A 102 18.72 -2.12 -2.27
CA GLU A 102 19.54 -3.30 -2.59
C GLU A 102 20.25 -3.16 -3.94
N SER A 103 19.63 -2.48 -4.90
CA SER A 103 20.15 -2.29 -6.26
C SER A 103 21.02 -1.03 -6.41
N HIS A 104 21.13 -0.19 -5.38
CA HIS A 104 21.88 1.06 -5.47
C HIS A 104 23.39 0.78 -5.72
N PRO A 105 24.00 1.35 -6.80
CA PRO A 105 25.38 1.04 -7.19
C PRO A 105 26.41 1.24 -6.08
N ASP A 106 26.28 2.33 -5.31
CA ASP A 106 27.21 2.71 -4.25
C ASP A 106 27.02 1.93 -2.93
N TYR A 107 25.99 1.08 -2.82
CA TYR A 107 25.62 0.37 -1.58
C TYR A 107 25.51 -1.14 -1.79
N ARG A 108 26.22 -1.68 -2.79
CA ARG A 108 26.24 -3.11 -3.07
C ARG A 108 26.64 -3.90 -1.82
N GLY A 109 25.75 -4.78 -1.37
CA GLY A 109 25.96 -5.59 -0.18
C GLY A 109 25.80 -4.84 1.15
N VAL A 110 25.37 -3.58 1.17
CA VAL A 110 25.04 -2.89 2.43
C VAL A 110 23.68 -3.35 2.95
N PHE A 111 22.72 -3.54 2.05
CA PHE A 111 21.35 -3.92 2.39
C PHE A 111 21.09 -5.41 2.16
N ASP A 112 20.28 -6.02 3.02
CA ASP A 112 19.76 -7.39 2.92
C ASP A 112 18.38 -7.43 3.59
N PHE A 113 17.33 -7.17 2.82
CA PHE A 113 15.98 -7.05 3.35
C PHE A 113 15.28 -8.41 3.43
N LYS A 114 14.70 -8.67 4.61
CA LYS A 114 13.71 -9.73 4.84
C LYS A 114 12.33 -9.12 5.04
N TYR A 115 11.29 -9.87 4.70
CA TYR A 115 9.91 -9.41 4.80
C TYR A 115 9.21 -10.11 5.96
N TYR A 116 8.33 -9.39 6.64
CA TYR A 116 7.59 -9.91 7.80
C TYR A 116 6.11 -9.64 7.63
N ASN A 117 5.32 -10.69 7.79
CA ASN A 117 3.86 -10.61 7.72
C ASN A 117 3.28 -10.32 9.12
N LEU A 118 2.81 -9.09 9.33
CA LEU A 118 2.21 -8.64 10.58
C LEU A 118 0.67 -8.73 10.54
N GLY A 119 0.13 -9.68 9.76
CA GLY A 119 -1.30 -9.83 9.51
C GLY A 119 -1.71 -9.11 8.22
N ARG A 120 -2.58 -8.10 8.31
CA ARG A 120 -3.02 -7.29 7.15
C ARG A 120 -1.97 -6.31 6.62
N HIS A 121 -0.80 -6.28 7.25
CA HIS A 121 0.28 -5.35 6.93
C HIS A 121 1.62 -6.07 6.86
N ARG A 122 2.51 -5.60 5.98
CA ARG A 122 3.81 -6.21 5.71
C ARG A 122 4.89 -5.15 5.73
N VAL A 123 5.99 -5.48 6.40
CA VAL A 123 7.15 -4.60 6.53
C VAL A 123 8.39 -5.30 5.99
N ALA A 124 9.35 -4.52 5.51
CA ALA A 124 10.68 -5.03 5.16
C ALA A 124 11.68 -4.56 6.22
N ARG A 125 12.56 -5.45 6.68
CA ARG A 125 13.63 -5.13 7.62
C ARG A 125 14.96 -5.57 7.02
N CYS A 126 15.94 -4.69 7.04
CA CYS A 126 17.31 -5.01 6.66
C CYS A 126 18.05 -5.63 7.84
N ASP A 127 18.57 -6.85 7.66
CA ASP A 127 19.33 -7.56 8.71
C ASP A 127 20.69 -6.90 9.00
N ARG A 128 21.27 -6.21 8.00
CA ARG A 128 22.60 -5.59 8.12
C ARG A 128 22.57 -4.20 8.72
N THR A 129 21.59 -3.37 8.33
CA THR A 129 21.51 -1.96 8.74
C THR A 129 20.46 -1.69 9.81
N THR A 130 19.64 -2.69 10.16
CA THR A 130 18.51 -2.58 11.10
C THR A 130 17.39 -1.63 10.65
N VAL A 131 17.47 -1.13 9.40
CA VAL A 131 16.44 -0.29 8.78
C VAL A 131 15.16 -1.09 8.58
N VAL A 132 14.04 -0.48 8.93
CA VAL A 132 12.69 -1.00 8.76
C VAL A 132 11.93 -0.08 7.83
N ILE A 133 11.40 -0.65 6.74
CA ILE A 133 10.55 -0.01 5.76
C ILE A 133 9.10 -0.37 6.07
N ASP A 134 8.31 0.66 6.28
CA ASP A 134 6.90 0.57 6.60
C ASP A 134 6.16 1.70 5.87
N SER A 135 5.15 1.34 5.07
CA SER A 135 4.35 2.31 4.31
C SER A 135 3.38 3.12 5.17
N GLU A 136 3.06 2.66 6.38
CA GLU A 136 2.15 3.37 7.28
C GLU A 136 2.91 4.25 8.30
N SER A 137 4.25 4.24 8.25
CA SER A 137 5.07 5.04 9.16
C SER A 137 4.87 6.54 8.90
N LYS A 138 4.52 7.27 9.96
CA LYS A 138 4.33 8.73 9.91
C LYS A 138 5.63 9.51 9.62
N TYR A 139 6.78 8.94 9.95
CA TYR A 139 8.08 9.64 9.96
C TYR A 139 9.10 9.04 8.98
N GLY A 140 8.66 8.17 8.08
CA GLY A 140 9.55 7.48 7.14
C GLY A 140 10.09 6.15 7.67
N PRO A 141 11.23 5.67 7.15
CA PRO A 141 11.83 4.43 7.62
C PRO A 141 12.29 4.58 9.07
N ARG A 142 12.59 3.47 9.74
CA ARG A 142 13.03 3.49 11.14
C ARG A 142 14.29 2.65 11.32
N LEU A 143 15.19 3.06 12.19
CA LEU A 143 16.22 2.18 12.72
C LEU A 143 15.65 1.43 13.90
N LEU A 144 15.62 0.10 13.81
CA LEU A 144 15.18 -0.75 14.92
C LEU A 144 16.29 -1.75 15.25
N PRO A 145 17.22 -1.38 16.15
CA PRO A 145 18.30 -2.27 16.58
C PRO A 145 17.82 -3.58 17.19
N GLU A 146 18.75 -4.51 17.37
CA GLU A 146 18.53 -5.74 18.12
C GLU A 146 17.93 -5.44 19.51
N ASN A 147 16.89 -6.18 19.91
CA ASN A 147 16.13 -5.98 21.15
C ASN A 147 15.37 -4.64 21.26
N ALA A 148 15.47 -3.75 20.28
CA ALA A 148 14.66 -2.55 20.26
C ALA A 148 13.20 -2.91 19.99
N GLU A 149 12.31 -2.14 20.60
CA GLU A 149 10.88 -2.36 20.55
C GLU A 149 10.21 -1.28 19.71
N TRP A 150 9.29 -1.72 18.86
CA TRP A 150 8.40 -0.88 18.11
C TRP A 150 6.98 -0.99 18.70
N THR A 151 6.60 0.06 19.42
CA THR A 151 5.32 0.16 20.16
C THR A 151 4.19 0.79 19.34
N ASP A 152 4.54 1.48 18.26
CA ASP A 152 3.63 2.20 17.37
C ASP A 152 3.41 1.41 16.09
N THR A 153 3.02 0.13 16.20
CA THR A 153 2.72 -0.66 15.02
C THR A 153 1.47 -0.09 14.32
N PRO A 154 1.54 0.18 13.02
CA PRO A 154 0.42 0.77 12.28
C PRO A 154 -0.80 -0.15 12.17
N GLY A 155 -1.97 0.45 11.98
CA GLY A 155 -3.22 -0.26 11.65
C GLY A 155 -4.11 -0.67 12.84
N GLU A 156 -5.01 -1.63 12.57
CA GLU A 156 -5.93 -2.23 13.56
C GLU A 156 -5.20 -3.13 14.58
N HIS A 157 -3.94 -3.50 14.30
CA HIS A 157 -3.12 -4.33 15.16
C HIS A 157 -2.27 -3.45 16.07
N ARG A 158 -2.87 -3.01 17.18
CA ARG A 158 -2.11 -2.47 18.30
C ARG A 158 -1.25 -3.60 18.86
N GLY A 159 0.06 -3.43 18.91
CA GLY A 159 0.95 -4.45 19.43
C GLY A 159 2.36 -3.93 19.64
N TRP A 160 3.21 -4.83 20.13
CA TRP A 160 4.63 -4.57 20.32
C TRP A 160 5.40 -5.50 19.41
N TRP A 161 6.15 -4.93 18.48
CA TRP A 161 7.06 -5.69 17.64
C TRP A 161 8.48 -5.54 18.17
N ARG A 162 9.18 -6.65 18.34
CA ARG A 162 10.60 -6.65 18.68
C ARG A 162 11.34 -7.60 17.77
N TYR A 163 12.59 -7.28 17.48
CA TYR A 163 13.49 -8.17 16.76
C TYR A 163 14.51 -8.75 17.74
N HIS A 164 14.62 -10.08 17.75
CA HIS A 164 15.53 -10.80 18.62
C HIS A 164 16.07 -12.07 17.94
N ASN A 165 17.39 -12.18 17.82
CA ASN A 165 18.13 -13.32 17.31
C ASN A 165 17.60 -13.85 15.97
N GLY A 166 17.44 -12.99 14.97
CA GLY A 166 16.94 -13.41 13.66
C GLY A 166 15.41 -13.55 13.57
N VAL A 167 14.70 -13.36 14.68
CA VAL A 167 13.25 -13.60 14.78
C VAL A 167 12.54 -12.32 15.16
N SER A 168 11.49 -12.01 14.40
CA SER A 168 10.54 -10.98 14.75
C SER A 168 9.48 -11.54 15.69
N ILE A 169 9.26 -10.87 16.81
CA ILE A 169 8.25 -11.26 17.80
C ILE A 169 7.23 -10.15 17.85
N PHE A 170 5.97 -10.49 17.59
CA PHE A 170 4.84 -9.57 17.72
C PHE A 170 3.99 -9.98 18.92
N GLU A 171 3.78 -9.05 19.82
CA GLU A 171 2.86 -9.19 20.94
C GLU A 171 1.59 -8.37 20.66
N GLU A 172 0.47 -9.04 20.47
CA GLU A 172 -0.80 -8.37 20.22
C GLU A 172 -1.32 -7.68 21.49
N ARG A 173 -1.57 -6.36 21.41
CA ARG A 173 -2.14 -5.58 22.51
C ARG A 173 -3.66 -5.70 22.48
N ARG A 174 -4.21 -6.52 23.37
CA ARG A 174 -5.66 -6.50 23.65
C ARG A 174 -6.05 -5.14 24.23
N SER A 175 -7.15 -4.57 23.74
CA SER A 175 -7.64 -3.22 24.13
C SER A 175 -7.58 -2.98 25.64
N GLY A 176 -6.64 -2.14 26.08
CA GLY A 176 -6.48 -1.74 27.49
C GLY A 176 -5.71 -2.72 28.39
N GLY A 177 -5.23 -3.85 27.87
CA GLY A 177 -4.46 -4.83 28.65
C GLY A 177 -3.01 -4.38 28.93
N PRO A 178 -2.44 -4.73 30.09
CA PRO A 178 -1.02 -4.54 30.36
C PRO A 178 -0.16 -5.43 29.46
N ARG A 179 1.07 -5.00 29.20
CA ARG A 179 2.08 -5.77 28.48
C ARG A 179 2.33 -7.12 29.15
N GLY A 180 2.64 -8.15 28.37
CA GLY A 180 2.86 -9.53 28.81
C GLY A 180 1.58 -10.38 28.87
N THR A 181 0.42 -9.81 28.54
CA THR A 181 -0.87 -10.53 28.51
C THR A 181 -1.35 -10.82 27.08
N GLY A 182 -0.64 -10.31 26.08
CA GLY A 182 -0.90 -10.55 24.67
C GLY A 182 -0.47 -11.94 24.22
N THR A 183 -1.03 -12.40 23.10
CA THR A 183 -0.51 -13.61 22.45
C THR A 183 0.79 -13.25 21.74
N LEU A 184 1.89 -13.86 22.20
CA LEU A 184 3.19 -13.76 21.53
C LEU A 184 3.17 -14.60 20.26
N ARG A 185 3.50 -13.98 19.13
CA ARG A 185 3.66 -14.66 17.85
C ARG A 185 5.09 -14.51 17.38
N HIS A 186 5.74 -15.64 17.13
CA HIS A 186 7.00 -15.67 16.40
C HIS A 186 6.68 -15.52 14.92
N ILE A 187 7.21 -14.47 14.32
CA ILE A 187 7.03 -14.14 12.90
C ILE A 187 8.35 -14.45 12.22
N LEU A 188 8.34 -15.56 11.48
CA LEU A 188 9.45 -15.94 10.63
C LEU A 188 9.52 -15.01 9.41
N PRO A 189 10.73 -14.73 8.88
CA PRO A 189 10.86 -14.00 7.64
C PRO A 189 10.20 -14.79 6.50
N ILE A 190 9.57 -14.07 5.59
CA ILE A 190 9.05 -14.59 4.34
C ILE A 190 9.84 -14.00 3.17
N THR A 191 9.79 -14.68 2.03
CA THR A 191 10.34 -14.19 0.77
C THR A 191 9.55 -12.99 0.24
N ARG A 192 10.12 -12.28 -0.74
CA ARG A 192 9.43 -11.15 -1.42
C ARG A 192 8.25 -11.66 -2.26
N GLU A 193 8.39 -12.84 -2.86
CA GLU A 193 7.35 -13.57 -3.59
C GLU A 193 6.18 -13.90 -2.66
N GLU A 194 6.48 -14.44 -1.47
CA GLU A 194 5.45 -14.71 -0.48
C GLU A 194 4.77 -13.44 0.01
N ALA A 195 5.54 -12.37 0.27
CA ALA A 195 4.98 -11.11 0.70
C ALA A 195 3.99 -10.55 -0.34
N LEU A 196 4.40 -10.49 -1.61
CA LEU A 196 3.57 -10.03 -2.72
C LEU A 196 2.36 -10.94 -2.91
N GLY A 197 2.57 -12.25 -3.01
CA GLY A 197 1.51 -13.21 -3.25
C GLY A 197 0.43 -13.22 -2.18
N ILE A 198 0.79 -13.10 -0.90
CA ILE A 198 -0.20 -12.93 0.18
C ILE A 198 -0.95 -11.60 0.04
N CYS A 199 -0.27 -10.51 -0.33
CA CYS A 199 -0.93 -9.22 -0.58
C CYS A 199 -1.94 -9.31 -1.72
N LEU A 200 -1.58 -9.96 -2.84
CA LEU A 200 -2.46 -10.18 -3.98
C LEU A 200 -3.66 -11.04 -3.56
N LYS A 201 -3.43 -12.13 -2.82
CA LYS A 201 -4.48 -12.99 -2.27
C LYS A 201 -5.49 -12.21 -1.42
N GLU A 202 -5.01 -11.38 -0.49
CA GLU A 202 -5.88 -10.54 0.34
C GLU A 202 -6.73 -9.58 -0.48
N ILE A 203 -6.18 -9.03 -1.56
CA ILE A 203 -6.92 -8.16 -2.47
C ILE A 203 -7.99 -8.94 -3.24
N THR A 204 -7.70 -10.17 -3.68
CA THR A 204 -8.70 -11.03 -4.33
C THR A 204 -9.82 -11.47 -3.40
N ASP A 205 -9.53 -11.62 -2.11
CA ASP A 205 -10.52 -11.98 -1.09
C ASP A 205 -11.35 -10.77 -0.64
N MET A 206 -10.89 -9.55 -0.92
CA MET A 206 -11.59 -8.31 -0.59
C MET A 206 -12.45 -7.83 -1.75
N ALA A 207 -13.75 -7.65 -1.50
CA ALA A 207 -14.65 -6.98 -2.44
C ALA A 207 -14.55 -5.44 -2.39
N VAL A 208 -13.38 -4.90 -1.99
CA VAL A 208 -13.16 -3.47 -1.78
C VAL A 208 -11.87 -3.02 -2.44
N LEU A 209 -11.99 -2.15 -3.44
CA LEU A 209 -10.84 -1.52 -4.06
C LEU A 209 -10.65 -0.13 -3.46
N VAL A 210 -9.40 0.25 -3.18
CA VAL A 210 -9.11 1.50 -2.46
C VAL A 210 -8.08 2.32 -3.20
N CYS A 211 -8.21 3.63 -3.14
CA CYS A 211 -7.20 4.60 -3.55
C CYS A 211 -7.13 5.70 -2.48
N LEU A 212 -6.03 5.72 -1.74
CA LEU A 212 -5.74 6.68 -0.69
C LEU A 212 -4.66 7.65 -1.18
N PHE A 213 -5.02 8.94 -1.23
CA PHE A 213 -4.09 10.00 -1.57
C PHE A 213 -3.22 10.36 -0.37
N ARG A 214 -1.93 10.55 -0.63
CA ARG A 214 -0.93 10.79 0.41
C ARG A 214 0.15 11.75 -0.08
N SER A 215 0.71 12.54 0.81
CA SER A 215 1.84 13.40 0.49
C SER A 215 2.79 13.45 1.67
N ILE A 216 3.88 14.17 1.47
CA ILE A 216 4.85 14.46 2.51
C ILE A 216 4.78 15.97 2.76
N ARG A 217 4.75 16.36 4.05
CA ARG A 217 4.83 17.77 4.44
C ARG A 217 5.91 17.96 5.51
N PRO A 218 6.55 19.13 5.59
CA PRO A 218 7.50 19.37 6.67
C PRO A 218 6.75 19.55 7.99
N LEU A 219 7.36 19.15 9.11
CA LEU A 219 6.74 19.30 10.44
C LEU A 219 6.58 20.79 10.80
N GLU A 220 7.58 21.61 10.45
CA GLU A 220 7.53 23.07 10.52
C GLU A 220 7.97 23.65 9.17
N GLN A 221 7.51 24.85 8.80
CA GLN A 221 7.83 25.45 7.51
C GLN A 221 9.35 25.56 7.29
N GLY A 222 9.85 24.90 6.24
CA GLY A 222 11.26 24.91 5.88
C GLY A 222 12.17 24.00 6.73
N SER A 223 11.63 23.19 7.65
CA SER A 223 12.43 22.31 8.50
C SER A 223 12.19 20.82 8.21
N GLN A 224 13.26 20.03 8.45
CA GLN A 224 13.15 18.61 8.71
C GLN A 224 12.74 18.42 10.18
N PRO A 225 11.97 17.38 10.53
CA PRO A 225 11.63 16.21 9.70
C PRO A 225 10.37 16.40 8.86
N TRP A 226 10.34 15.73 7.71
CA TRP A 226 9.12 15.51 6.96
C TRP A 226 8.22 14.46 7.62
N VAL A 227 6.91 14.61 7.45
CA VAL A 227 5.88 13.69 7.95
C VAL A 227 4.93 13.30 6.83
N ALA A 228 4.49 12.04 6.88
CA ALA A 228 3.42 11.54 6.05
C ALA A 228 2.13 12.31 6.36
N GLN A 229 1.45 12.75 5.30
CA GLN A 229 0.13 13.33 5.33
C GLN A 229 -0.78 12.47 4.46
N TYR A 230 -1.96 12.16 4.99
CA TYR A 230 -2.99 11.45 4.26
C TYR A 230 -4.13 12.42 3.98
N HIS A 231 -4.73 12.29 2.79
CA HIS A 231 -5.82 13.16 2.33
C HIS A 231 -7.10 12.33 2.23
N GLY A 232 -7.85 12.50 1.14
CA GLY A 232 -9.05 11.73 0.87
C GLY A 232 -8.76 10.29 0.42
N VAL A 233 -9.78 9.46 0.55
CA VAL A 233 -9.77 8.07 0.08
C VAL A 233 -11.03 7.75 -0.72
N VAL A 234 -10.84 7.08 -1.84
CA VAL A 234 -11.89 6.49 -2.67
C VAL A 234 -11.95 5.00 -2.37
N ARG A 235 -13.12 4.46 -2.04
CA ARG A 235 -13.34 3.02 -1.88
C ARG A 235 -14.47 2.55 -2.78
N TRP A 236 -14.15 1.66 -3.72
CA TRP A 236 -15.14 0.91 -4.47
C TRP A 236 -15.57 -0.31 -3.66
N ARG A 237 -16.79 -0.29 -3.12
CA ARG A 237 -17.42 -1.43 -2.43
C ARG A 237 -18.20 -2.23 -3.46
N ILE A 238 -17.54 -3.21 -4.08
CA ILE A 238 -18.08 -3.95 -5.22
C ILE A 238 -19.35 -4.72 -4.84
N SER A 239 -19.33 -5.46 -3.72
CA SER A 239 -20.50 -6.21 -3.22
C SER A 239 -21.68 -5.31 -2.83
N GLU A 240 -21.41 -4.05 -2.48
CA GLU A 240 -22.45 -3.09 -2.07
C GLU A 240 -22.85 -2.14 -3.22
N ARG A 241 -22.27 -2.33 -4.41
CA ARG A 241 -22.53 -1.52 -5.62
C ARG A 241 -22.42 -0.02 -5.37
N ARG A 242 -21.42 0.39 -4.59
CA ARG A 242 -21.21 1.80 -4.24
C ARG A 242 -19.75 2.23 -4.22
N ILE A 243 -19.55 3.53 -4.31
CA ILE A 243 -18.27 4.20 -4.06
C ILE A 243 -18.42 5.06 -2.81
N GLU A 244 -17.49 4.91 -1.87
CA GLU A 244 -17.36 5.75 -0.69
C GLU A 244 -16.22 6.74 -0.91
N LEU A 245 -16.49 8.03 -0.68
CA LEU A 245 -15.51 9.11 -0.74
C LEU A 245 -15.38 9.70 0.66
N THR A 246 -14.29 9.37 1.34
CA THR A 246 -14.01 9.89 2.69
C THR A 246 -13.02 11.04 2.58
N PRO A 247 -13.42 12.29 2.85
CA PRO A 247 -12.53 13.45 2.73
C PRO A 247 -11.51 13.54 3.87
N ASP A 248 -11.89 13.08 5.07
CA ASP A 248 -11.09 13.16 6.29
C ASP A 248 -11.01 11.77 6.96
N LEU A 249 -9.79 11.23 7.05
CA LEU A 249 -9.54 9.91 7.64
C LEU A 249 -9.64 9.88 9.16
N ASP A 250 -9.67 11.04 9.83
CA ASP A 250 -9.94 11.13 11.26
C ASP A 250 -11.45 11.02 11.53
N ARG A 251 -12.29 11.28 10.52
CA ARG A 251 -13.75 11.17 10.55
C ARG A 251 -14.25 10.05 9.65
N ARG A 252 -13.76 8.83 9.87
CA ARG A 252 -13.99 7.67 8.99
C ARG A 252 -15.46 7.33 8.72
N ASP A 253 -16.35 7.67 9.65
CA ASP A 253 -17.78 7.42 9.53
C ASP A 253 -18.50 8.45 8.64
N SER A 254 -17.85 9.60 8.37
CA SER A 254 -18.36 10.65 7.49
C SER A 254 -17.84 10.47 6.07
N PHE A 255 -18.72 10.11 5.15
CA PHE A 255 -18.36 9.92 3.75
C PHE A 255 -19.51 10.25 2.80
N TYR A 256 -19.13 10.64 1.58
CA TYR A 256 -20.06 10.72 0.46
C TYR A 256 -20.21 9.36 -0.19
N CYS A 257 -21.42 9.06 -0.67
CA CYS A 257 -21.76 7.76 -1.21
C CYS A 257 -22.38 7.91 -2.60
N ILE A 258 -21.76 7.25 -3.59
CA ILE A 258 -22.30 7.10 -4.94
C ILE A 258 -22.80 5.67 -5.06
N THR A 259 -24.11 5.46 -5.17
CA THR A 259 -24.68 4.10 -5.25
C THR A 259 -25.28 3.83 -6.63
N PHE A 260 -24.98 2.67 -7.20
CA PHE A 260 -25.47 2.23 -8.51
C PHE A 260 -26.71 1.34 -8.38
N GLY A 261 -27.51 1.26 -9.45
CA GLY A 261 -28.68 0.37 -9.53
C GLY A 261 -29.83 0.73 -8.58
N ARG A 262 -29.83 1.95 -7.99
CA ARG A 262 -30.96 2.43 -7.18
C ARG A 262 -32.03 3.10 -8.04
N PRO A 263 -33.31 3.05 -7.61
CA PRO A 263 -34.37 3.86 -8.21
C PRO A 263 -34.00 5.35 -8.21
N GLY A 264 -34.38 6.07 -9.26
CA GLY A 264 -34.07 7.50 -9.44
C GLY A 264 -32.75 7.79 -10.15
N GLY A 265 -31.96 6.76 -10.49
CA GLY A 265 -30.80 6.92 -11.36
C GLY A 265 -31.18 7.37 -12.78
N SER A 266 -30.55 8.45 -13.26
CA SER A 266 -30.73 8.99 -14.60
C SER A 266 -29.41 9.49 -15.20
N ARG A 267 -29.41 9.85 -16.49
CA ARG A 267 -28.23 10.48 -17.11
C ARG A 267 -27.80 11.75 -16.37
N GLU A 268 -28.76 12.49 -15.82
CA GLU A 268 -28.48 13.72 -15.08
C GLU A 268 -27.86 13.43 -13.72
N THR A 269 -28.38 12.44 -12.97
CA THR A 269 -27.75 12.05 -11.69
C THR A 269 -26.37 11.46 -11.90
N ASN A 270 -26.14 10.74 -13.02
CA ASN A 270 -24.79 10.28 -13.38
C ASN A 270 -23.83 11.46 -13.60
N ARG A 271 -24.26 12.49 -14.34
CA ARG A 271 -23.47 13.70 -14.56
C ARG A 271 -23.15 14.39 -13.24
N GLN A 272 -24.12 14.51 -12.35
CA GLN A 272 -23.92 15.05 -11.00
C GLN A 272 -22.92 14.21 -10.18
N CYS A 273 -23.05 12.88 -10.19
CA CYS A 273 -22.12 11.99 -9.48
C CYS A 273 -20.69 12.11 -10.01
N ILE A 274 -20.52 12.19 -11.33
CA ILE A 274 -19.20 12.41 -11.95
C ILE A 274 -18.64 13.77 -11.53
N ASN A 275 -19.44 14.84 -11.59
CA ASN A 275 -18.99 16.17 -11.18
C ASN A 275 -18.57 16.21 -9.70
N ASN A 276 -19.35 15.58 -8.81
CA ASN A 276 -19.03 15.51 -7.40
C ASN A 276 -17.80 14.63 -7.13
N PHE A 277 -17.64 13.52 -7.85
CA PHE A 277 -16.46 12.67 -7.77
C PHE A 277 -15.21 13.45 -8.21
N VAL A 278 -15.27 14.17 -9.33
CA VAL A 278 -14.16 15.01 -9.82
C VAL A 278 -13.86 16.15 -8.84
N ALA A 279 -14.88 16.79 -8.26
CA ALA A 279 -14.69 17.80 -7.22
C ALA A 279 -13.99 17.20 -5.99
N PHE A 280 -14.38 16.01 -5.55
CA PHE A 280 -13.71 15.30 -4.45
C PHE A 280 -12.22 15.05 -4.76
N ILE A 281 -11.89 14.59 -5.96
CA ILE A 281 -10.48 14.37 -6.35
C ILE A 281 -9.69 15.69 -6.35
N ARG A 282 -10.30 16.79 -6.79
CA ARG A 282 -9.67 18.11 -6.78
C ARG A 282 -9.45 18.63 -5.36
N ASP A 283 -10.44 18.47 -4.48
CA ASP A 283 -10.48 19.11 -3.17
C ASP A 283 -9.82 18.25 -2.07
N CYS A 284 -9.83 16.93 -2.23
CA CYS A 284 -9.32 15.96 -1.24
C CYS A 284 -8.31 14.97 -1.83
N GLY A 285 -8.05 14.99 -3.14
CA GLY A 285 -7.03 14.16 -3.77
C GLY A 285 -5.74 14.93 -4.07
N ILE A 286 -4.90 14.32 -4.89
CA ILE A 286 -3.70 14.95 -5.46
C ILE A 286 -3.71 14.65 -6.96
N GLU A 287 -3.74 15.69 -7.80
CA GLU A 287 -3.92 15.53 -9.24
C GLU A 287 -2.80 14.70 -9.90
N GLN A 288 -1.56 14.88 -9.47
CA GLN A 288 -0.43 14.07 -9.95
C GLN A 288 -0.65 12.58 -9.65
N GLN A 289 -1.05 12.25 -8.41
CA GLN A 289 -1.34 10.87 -7.99
C GLN A 289 -2.57 10.29 -8.67
N TRP A 290 -3.56 11.12 -9.01
CA TRP A 290 -4.74 10.68 -9.76
C TRP A 290 -4.42 10.26 -11.19
N ARG A 291 -3.37 10.85 -11.79
CA ARG A 291 -2.90 10.53 -13.14
C ARG A 291 -1.83 9.43 -13.15
N ALA A 292 -1.14 9.22 -12.02
CA ALA A 292 -0.11 8.20 -11.87
C ALA A 292 -0.66 6.83 -12.32
N ASP A 293 0.12 6.14 -13.15
CA ASP A 293 -0.19 4.82 -13.73
C ASP A 293 -1.62 4.64 -14.28
N GLY A 294 -2.28 5.71 -14.74
CA GLY A 294 -3.63 5.63 -15.30
C GLY A 294 -4.73 5.33 -14.27
N ILE A 295 -4.54 5.67 -12.99
CA ILE A 295 -5.56 5.51 -11.94
C ILE A 295 -6.90 6.17 -12.31
N ASN A 296 -6.85 7.35 -12.94
CA ASN A 296 -8.02 8.02 -13.49
C ASN A 296 -8.73 7.19 -14.56
N GLN A 297 -7.99 6.60 -15.50
CA GLN A 297 -8.53 5.76 -16.56
C GLN A 297 -9.15 4.48 -16.00
N PHE A 298 -8.49 3.83 -15.04
CA PHE A 298 -9.04 2.67 -14.33
C PHE A 298 -10.42 2.99 -13.74
N ASN A 299 -10.56 4.13 -13.05
CA ASN A 299 -11.85 4.54 -12.49
C ASN A 299 -12.90 4.82 -13.56
N GLN A 300 -12.52 5.43 -14.68
CA GLN A 300 -13.44 5.69 -15.78
C GLN A 300 -13.97 4.38 -16.39
N GLU A 301 -13.10 3.41 -16.64
CA GLU A 301 -13.49 2.11 -17.20
C GLU A 301 -14.33 1.30 -16.21
N LEU A 302 -13.95 1.27 -14.93
CA LEU A 302 -14.72 0.61 -13.89
C LEU A 302 -16.11 1.25 -13.71
N TRP A 303 -16.22 2.57 -13.80
CA TRP A 303 -17.51 3.29 -13.74
C TRP A 303 -18.41 2.96 -14.94
N LYS A 304 -17.86 2.94 -16.16
CA LYS A 304 -18.62 2.54 -17.36
C LYS A 304 -19.14 1.11 -17.23
N ALA A 305 -18.29 0.18 -16.80
CA ALA A 305 -18.69 -1.21 -16.57
C ALA A 305 -19.74 -1.33 -15.46
N ALA A 306 -19.63 -0.53 -14.39
CA ALA A 306 -20.61 -0.50 -13.28
C ALA A 306 -22.01 -0.09 -13.75
N ILE A 307 -22.13 0.93 -14.60
CA ILE A 307 -23.43 1.33 -15.17
C ILE A 307 -24.07 0.18 -15.96
N GLN A 308 -23.26 -0.54 -16.75
CA GLN A 308 -23.73 -1.65 -17.58
C GLN A 308 -24.14 -2.86 -16.74
N VAL A 309 -23.29 -3.28 -15.79
CA VAL A 309 -23.48 -4.52 -15.02
C VAL A 309 -24.49 -4.35 -13.89
N TRP A 310 -24.46 -3.22 -13.17
CA TRP A 310 -25.34 -3.02 -12.01
C TRP A 310 -26.70 -2.41 -12.35
N GLY A 311 -26.98 -2.17 -13.63
CA GLY A 311 -28.32 -1.92 -14.14
C GLY A 311 -28.85 -0.51 -13.88
N GLY A 312 -28.05 0.52 -14.15
CA GLY A 312 -28.53 1.91 -14.13
C GLY A 312 -27.49 2.94 -13.73
N PHE A 313 -27.88 4.21 -13.87
CA PHE A 313 -27.05 5.34 -13.48
C PHE A 313 -26.97 5.49 -11.95
N PRO A 314 -25.84 5.98 -11.41
CA PRO A 314 -25.69 6.16 -9.99
C PRO A 314 -26.47 7.35 -9.45
N VAL A 315 -26.67 7.32 -8.13
CA VAL A 315 -27.22 8.41 -7.32
C VAL A 315 -26.25 8.81 -6.23
N TRP A 316 -26.18 10.11 -5.94
CA TRP A 316 -25.37 10.67 -4.86
C TRP A 316 -26.18 10.70 -3.57
N SER A 317 -25.53 10.38 -2.46
CA SER A 317 -26.09 10.54 -1.12
C SER A 317 -24.99 10.91 -0.14
N GLU A 318 -25.32 11.75 0.82
CA GLU A 318 -24.42 12.08 1.93
C GLU A 318 -24.74 11.18 3.11
N ARG A 319 -23.72 10.53 3.67
CA ARG A 319 -23.84 9.88 4.96
C ARG A 319 -22.98 10.65 5.94
N LEU A 320 -23.57 11.72 6.48
CA LEU A 320 -23.03 12.46 7.60
C LEU A 320 -23.59 11.79 8.86
N THR A 321 -22.78 10.99 9.55
CA THR A 321 -23.07 10.59 10.95
C THR A 321 -22.33 11.50 11.90
#